data_AF-A0A8B7UWB3-F1
#
_entry.id   AF-A0A8B7UWB3-F1
#
_cell.length_a   1.000
_cell.length_b   1.000
_cell.length_c   1.000
_cell.angle_alpha   90.00
_cell.angle_beta   90.00
_cell.angle_gamma   90.00
#
_symmetry.space_group_name_H-M   'P 1'
#
loop_
_entity.id
_entity.type
_entity.pdbx_description
1 polymer ?
#
loop_
_entity_poly.entity_id
_entity_poly.type
_entity_poly.pdbx_seq_one_letter_code
_entity_poly.pdbx_strand_id
1 'polypeptide(L)'
;MTAPAGGPGSWSENILKYFLRNNQISTEDGAEIIWYHAANHKAQMNEAVRSTAHMIEADVFLPSDGSEHGQPIMAHPPETSSDNTLQEWLTEVMKTNKGIKLDFK
;
A
#
# COMPACT_ATOMS: atom_id res chain seq x y z
N MET A 1 12.47 18.42 16.20
CA MET A 1 13.68 17.99 15.45
C MET A 1 13.22 17.06 14.36
N THR A 2 13.30 17.46 13.10
CA THR A 2 13.07 16.58 11.95
C THR A 2 14.24 15.61 11.85
N ALA A 3 13.95 14.31 11.80
CA ALA A 3 14.98 13.32 11.52
C ALA A 3 15.63 13.64 10.16
N PRO A 4 16.96 13.52 10.01
CA PRO A 4 17.59 13.70 8.71
C PRO A 4 16.99 12.67 7.74
N ALA A 5 16.67 13.12 6.52
CA ALA A 5 16.27 12.21 5.45
C ALA A 5 17.37 11.17 5.28
N GLY A 6 17.01 9.89 5.33
CA GLY A 6 18.02 8.84 5.20
C GLY A 6 18.54 8.75 3.78
N GLY A 7 19.65 8.03 3.62
CA GLY A 7 20.28 7.83 2.32
C GLY A 7 19.37 7.09 1.32
N PRO A 8 19.73 7.06 0.03
CA PRO A 8 18.98 6.35 -1.00
C PRO A 8 18.69 4.89 -0.60
N GLY A 9 17.43 4.47 -0.66
CA GLY A 9 16.96 3.15 -0.27
C GLY A 9 16.72 2.95 1.23
N SER A 10 16.86 3.98 2.06
CA SER A 10 16.50 3.88 3.48
C SER A 10 14.99 4.01 3.69
N TRP A 11 14.50 3.46 4.81
CA TRP A 11 13.12 3.63 5.27
C TRP A 11 12.71 5.10 5.53
N SER A 12 13.68 6.00 5.62
CA SER A 12 13.49 7.44 5.82
C SER A 12 13.83 8.26 4.58
N GLU A 13 14.02 7.64 3.42
CA GLU A 13 14.13 8.34 2.14
C GLU A 13 12.81 9.05 1.84
N ASN A 14 12.89 10.28 1.31
CA ASN A 14 11.70 10.98 0.84
C ASN A 14 11.14 10.25 -0.40
N ILE A 15 9.85 9.93 -0.37
CA ILE A 15 9.22 9.10 -1.42
C ILE A 15 9.26 9.75 -2.81
N LEU A 16 9.17 11.08 -2.91
CA LEU A 16 9.28 11.78 -4.19
C LEU A 16 10.70 11.67 -4.75
N LYS A 17 11.72 11.74 -3.89
CA LYS A 17 13.12 11.51 -4.30
C LYS A 17 13.35 10.08 -4.75
N TYR A 18 12.75 9.10 -4.07
CA TYR A 18 12.78 7.71 -4.51
C TYR A 18 12.20 7.57 -5.92
N PHE A 19 10.99 8.07 -6.16
CA PHE A 19 10.34 7.94 -7.48
C PHE A 19 11.07 8.71 -8.57
N LEU A 20 11.60 9.90 -8.28
CA LEU A 20 12.39 10.69 -9.22
C LEU A 20 13.69 9.96 -9.59
N ARG A 21 14.43 9.43 -8.60
CA ARG A 21 15.66 8.66 -8.82
C ARG A 21 15.45 7.41 -9.67
N ASN A 22 14.26 6.82 -9.58
CA ASN A 22 13.88 5.63 -10.35
C ASN A 22 13.18 5.97 -11.68
N ASN A 23 13.16 7.24 -12.10
CA ASN A 23 12.51 7.72 -13.33
C ASN A 23 11.00 7.39 -13.41
N GLN A 24 10.32 7.33 -12.27
CA GLN A 24 8.87 7.09 -12.18
C GLN A 24 8.06 8.39 -12.20
N ILE A 25 8.69 9.51 -11.85
CA ILE A 25 8.15 10.87 -12.00
C ILE A 25 9.23 11.77 -12.63
N SER A 26 8.82 12.89 -13.21
CA SER A 26 9.69 13.83 -13.90
C SER A 26 10.16 15.00 -13.02
N THR A 27 9.39 15.36 -11.99
CA THR A 27 9.74 16.40 -11.01
C THR A 27 9.47 15.92 -9.58
N GLU A 28 9.98 16.62 -8.55
CA GLU A 28 9.62 16.35 -7.14
C GLU A 28 8.20 16.87 -6.81
N ASP A 29 7.20 16.54 -7.64
CA ASP A 29 5.80 16.91 -7.47
C ASP A 29 4.95 15.70 -7.09
N GLY A 30 4.24 15.80 -5.97
CA GLY A 30 3.31 14.77 -5.52
C GLY A 30 2.12 14.54 -6.46
N ALA A 31 1.80 15.51 -7.33
CA ALA A 31 0.74 15.38 -8.32
C ALA A 31 1.09 14.36 -9.43
N GLU A 32 2.36 14.04 -9.64
CA GLU A 32 2.79 13.00 -10.59
C GLU A 32 2.67 11.57 -10.02
N ILE A 33 2.31 11.43 -8.73
CA ILE A 33 2.13 10.12 -8.11
C ILE A 33 0.81 9.50 -8.57
N ILE A 34 0.89 8.37 -9.26
CA ILE A 34 -0.26 7.57 -9.69
C ILE A 34 -0.64 6.59 -8.58
N TRP A 35 -1.91 6.57 -8.22
CA TRP A 35 -2.46 5.73 -7.16
C TRP A 35 -3.39 4.66 -7.73
N TYR A 36 -3.26 3.44 -7.20
CA TYR A 36 -4.31 2.44 -7.29
C TYR A 36 -5.10 2.45 -5.97
N HIS A 37 -6.41 2.67 -6.06
CA HIS A 37 -7.29 2.80 -4.89
C HIS A 37 -8.06 1.51 -4.59
N ALA A 38 -8.33 1.27 -3.30
CA ALA A 38 -9.17 0.18 -2.81
C ALA A 38 -8.77 -1.21 -3.35
N ALA A 39 -7.49 -1.58 -3.24
CA ALA A 39 -6.98 -2.89 -3.64
C ALA A 39 -7.34 -4.00 -2.64
N ASN A 40 -8.62 -4.13 -2.30
CA ASN A 40 -9.11 -4.88 -1.15
C ASN A 40 -9.30 -6.39 -1.40
N HIS A 41 -9.44 -6.85 -2.64
CA HIS A 41 -9.52 -8.29 -2.95
C HIS A 41 -8.33 -8.77 -3.79
N LYS A 42 -8.15 -10.09 -3.87
CA LYS A 42 -7.02 -10.69 -4.61
C LYS A 42 -6.99 -10.25 -6.07
N ALA A 43 -8.15 -10.06 -6.70
CA ALA A 43 -8.23 -9.58 -8.08
C ALA A 43 -7.64 -8.17 -8.23
N GLN A 44 -8.09 -7.21 -7.40
CA GLN A 44 -7.62 -5.82 -7.42
C GLN A 44 -6.16 -5.73 -7.00
N MET A 45 -5.72 -6.49 -5.99
CA MET A 45 -4.31 -6.57 -5.62
C MET A 45 -3.46 -7.06 -6.80
N ASN A 46 -3.91 -8.10 -7.51
CA ASN A 46 -3.23 -8.62 -8.69
C ASN A 46 -3.16 -7.60 -9.84
N GLU A 47 -4.22 -6.81 -10.03
CA GLU A 47 -4.22 -5.71 -10.99
C GLU A 47 -3.25 -4.61 -10.56
N ALA A 48 -3.32 -4.19 -9.29
CA ALA A 48 -2.51 -3.12 -8.72
C ALA A 48 -1.01 -3.41 -8.81
N VAL A 49 -0.57 -4.64 -8.49
CA VAL A 49 0.86 -5.03 -8.58
C VAL A 49 1.39 -5.06 -10.02
N ARG A 50 0.51 -5.24 -11.02
CA ARG A 50 0.87 -5.23 -12.46
C ARG A 50 0.67 -3.87 -13.14
N SER A 51 -0.06 -2.96 -12.50
CA SER A 51 -0.37 -1.63 -13.04
C SER A 51 0.85 -0.71 -13.10
N THR A 52 0.69 0.45 -13.74
CA THR A 52 1.66 1.54 -13.72
C THR A 52 1.61 2.40 -12.44
N ALA A 53 0.73 2.08 -11.49
CA ALA A 53 0.61 2.85 -10.25
C ALA A 53 1.92 2.84 -9.44
N HIS A 54 2.24 3.98 -8.84
CA HIS A 54 3.38 4.16 -7.94
C HIS A 54 3.03 3.71 -6.52
N MET A 55 1.79 3.98 -6.11
CA MET A 55 1.25 3.67 -4.79
C MET A 55 0.07 2.74 -4.90
N ILE A 56 -0.01 1.75 -4.00
CA ILE A 56 -1.21 0.93 -3.81
C ILE A 56 -1.82 1.29 -2.46
N GLU A 57 -3.12 1.55 -2.51
CA GLU A 57 -3.94 1.87 -1.37
C GLU A 57 -4.95 0.74 -1.13
N ALA A 58 -5.15 0.38 0.13
CA ALA A 58 -6.12 -0.62 0.53
C ALA A 58 -6.58 -0.41 1.98
N ASP A 59 -7.79 -0.83 2.27
CA ASP A 59 -8.44 -0.72 3.56
C ASP A 59 -8.18 -1.99 4.40
N VAL A 60 -7.86 -1.82 5.67
CA VAL A 60 -7.65 -2.91 6.62
C VAL A 60 -8.80 -2.93 7.62
N PHE A 61 -9.48 -4.07 7.69
CA PHE A 61 -10.57 -4.30 8.63
C PHE A 61 -10.20 -5.46 9.56
N LEU A 62 -10.44 -5.29 10.86
CA LEU A 62 -10.32 -6.36 11.85
C LEU A 62 -11.73 -6.90 12.18
N PRO A 63 -12.08 -8.12 11.72
CA PRO A 63 -13.38 -8.69 12.00
C PRO A 63 -13.61 -8.86 13.51
N SER A 64 -14.79 -8.47 13.99
CA SER A 64 -15.26 -8.80 15.34
C SER A 64 -15.92 -10.18 15.33
N ASP A 65 -15.11 -11.23 15.16
CA ASP A 65 -15.57 -12.63 15.18
C ASP A 65 -15.59 -13.27 16.58
N GLY A 66 -15.31 -12.47 17.62
CA GLY A 66 -15.24 -12.92 19.01
C GLY A 66 -13.91 -13.55 19.40
N SER A 67 -12.93 -13.63 18.49
CA SER A 67 -11.57 -14.04 18.82
C SER A 67 -10.74 -12.88 19.38
N GLU A 68 -9.88 -13.16 20.37
CA GLU A 68 -8.92 -12.16 20.91
C GLU A 68 -7.82 -11.82 19.90
N HIS A 69 -7.67 -12.61 18.84
CA HIS A 69 -6.64 -12.50 17.81
C HIS A 69 -7.25 -12.60 16.41
N GLY A 70 -8.24 -11.76 16.12
CA GLY A 70 -8.87 -11.70 14.80
C GLY A 70 -7.82 -11.54 13.69
N GLN A 71 -8.00 -12.25 12.59
CA GLN A 71 -7.14 -12.12 11.42
C GLN A 71 -7.55 -10.86 10.64
N PRO A 72 -6.69 -9.83 10.51
CA PRO A 72 -7.02 -8.66 9.71
C PRO A 72 -7.15 -9.03 8.23
N ILE A 73 -8.20 -8.49 7.62
CA ILE A 73 -8.54 -8.68 6.21
C ILE A 73 -8.52 -7.33 5.49
N MET A 74 -8.43 -7.39 4.16
CA MET A 74 -8.49 -6.21 3.34
C MET A 74 -9.95 -5.91 2.97
N ALA A 75 -10.60 -4.93 3.61
CA ALA A 75 -12.02 -4.63 3.38
C ALA A 75 -12.39 -3.18 3.76
N HIS A 76 -13.34 -2.61 3.03
CA HIS A 76 -13.92 -1.30 3.30
C HIS A 76 -15.40 -1.44 3.68
N PRO A 77 -15.88 -0.88 4.81
CA PRO A 77 -17.28 -0.92 5.18
C PRO A 77 -18.21 -0.43 4.04
N PRO A 78 -19.34 -1.10 3.78
CA PRO A 78 -20.01 -2.09 4.63
C PRO A 78 -19.49 -3.52 4.48
N GLU A 79 -18.47 -3.77 3.65
CA GLU A 79 -17.89 -5.10 3.52
C GLU A 79 -17.11 -5.46 4.79
N THR A 80 -17.45 -6.60 5.39
CA THR A 80 -16.82 -7.12 6.61
C THR A 80 -16.11 -8.46 6.37
N SER A 81 -16.01 -8.86 5.10
CA SER A 81 -15.35 -10.09 4.65
C SER A 81 -14.57 -9.82 3.36
N SER A 82 -13.47 -10.54 3.15
CA SER A 82 -12.67 -10.44 1.93
C SER A 82 -11.98 -11.78 1.62
N ASP A 83 -11.66 -12.00 0.35
CA ASP A 83 -10.87 -13.14 -0.11
C ASP A 83 -9.35 -12.96 0.12
N ASN A 84 -8.95 -11.81 0.69
CA ASN A 84 -7.58 -11.39 0.87
C ASN A 84 -7.32 -10.94 2.32
N THR A 85 -6.44 -11.65 3.02
CA THR A 85 -5.95 -11.22 4.33
C THR A 85 -4.91 -10.11 4.20
N LEU A 86 -4.69 -9.31 5.25
CA LEU A 86 -3.59 -8.34 5.28
C LEU A 86 -2.23 -9.01 5.05
N GLN A 87 -2.04 -10.22 5.58
CA GLN A 87 -0.81 -10.99 5.41
C GLN A 87 -0.58 -11.41 3.96
N GLU A 88 -1.59 -11.96 3.28
CA GLU A 88 -1.51 -12.31 1.86
C GLU A 88 -1.26 -11.07 1.01
N TRP A 89 -1.96 -9.97 1.32
CA TRP A 89 -1.80 -8.71 0.62
C TRP A 89 -0.38 -8.16 0.71
N LEU A 90 0.17 -8.09 1.94
CA LEU A 90 1.56 -7.64 2.15
C LEU A 90 2.56 -8.58 1.47
N THR A 91 2.32 -9.89 1.53
CA THR A 91 3.20 -10.90 0.91
C THR A 91 3.35 -10.66 -0.58
N GLU A 92 2.28 -10.32 -1.30
CA GLU A 92 2.34 -10.05 -2.73
C GLU A 92 2.85 -8.65 -3.05
N VAL A 93 2.38 -7.62 -2.35
CA VAL A 93 2.78 -6.22 -2.65
C VAL A 93 4.25 -5.96 -2.34
N MET A 94 4.80 -6.58 -1.28
CA MET A 94 6.22 -6.47 -0.93
C MET A 94 7.18 -7.10 -1.95
N LYS A 95 6.68 -7.86 -2.93
CA LYS A 95 7.49 -8.35 -4.07
C LYS A 95 7.69 -7.27 -5.13
N THR A 96 7.07 -6.11 -4.97
CA THR A 96 7.15 -4.98 -5.89
C THR A 96 7.89 -3.79 -5.27
N ASN A 97 8.19 -2.79 -6.10
CA ASN A 97 8.75 -1.50 -5.67
C ASN A 97 7.67 -0.42 -5.48
N LYS A 98 6.42 -0.81 -5.30
CA LYS A 98 5.30 0.12 -5.12
C LYS A 98 5.23 0.57 -3.67
N GLY A 99 4.88 1.83 -3.44
CA GLY A 99 4.58 2.30 -2.09
C GLY A 99 3.21 1.81 -1.62
N ILE A 100 3.00 1.77 -0.30
CA ILE A 100 1.82 1.23 0.35
C ILE A 100 1.15 2.32 1.21
N LYS A 101 -0.17 2.48 1.09
CA LYS A 101 -1.01 3.17 2.08
C LYS A 101 -2.06 2.20 2.61
N LEU A 102 -1.99 1.88 3.90
CA LEU A 102 -3.01 1.09 4.60
C LEU A 102 -3.95 2.03 5.34
N ASP A 103 -5.26 1.91 5.08
CA ASP A 103 -6.31 2.68 5.73
C ASP A 103 -7.08 1.78 6.71
N PHE A 104 -6.87 1.96 8.02
CA PHE A 104 -7.44 1.11 9.06
C PHE A 104 -8.87 1.55 9.41
N LYS A 105 -9.80 0.60 9.43
CA LYS A 105 -11.23 0.80 9.69
C LYS A 105 -11.66 0.37 11.08
#